data_AF-A0A524NAD0-F1
#
_entry.id   AF-A0A524NAD0-F1
#
_cell.length_a   1.000
_cell.length_b   1.000
_cell.length_c   1.000
_cell.angle_alpha   90.00
_cell.angle_beta   90.00
_cell.angle_gamma   90.00
#
_symmetry.space_group_name_H-M   'P 1'
#
loop_
_entity.id
_entity.type
_entity.pdbx_description
1 polymer ?
#
loop_
_entity_poly.entity_id
_entity_poly.type
_entity_poly.pdbx_seq_one_letter_code
_entity_poly.pdbx_strand_id
1 'polypeptide(L)' 'MNDDPPVPHPATYWVIPGELLAGAYPGDTDPEKMNARLNALLDAGIHSVINLVMEEEVL' A
#
# COMPACT_ATOMS: atom_id res chain seq x y z
N MET A 1 -21.25 8.80 9.91
CA MET A 1 -19.79 8.84 9.70
C MET A 1 -19.50 7.69 8.75
N ASN A 2 -18.72 7.88 7.70
CA ASN A 2 -18.35 6.75 6.86
C ASN A 2 -17.40 5.88 7.69
N ASP A 3 -17.78 4.63 7.92
CA ASP A 3 -17.00 3.64 8.67
C ASP A 3 -15.89 3.02 7.79
N ASP A 4 -15.33 3.82 6.88
CA ASP A 4 -14.29 3.36 5.96
C ASP A 4 -12.99 3.10 6.75
N PRO A 5 -12.24 2.03 6.43
CA PRO A 5 -11.01 1.71 7.13
C PRO A 5 -9.94 2.79 6.92
N PRO A 6 -9.05 2.99 7.90
CA PRO A 6 -7.96 3.96 7.79
C PRO A 6 -7.09 3.65 6.58
N VAL A 7 -6.60 4.70 5.92
CA VAL A 7 -5.70 4.56 4.76
C VAL A 7 -4.27 4.34 5.28
N PRO A 8 -3.59 3.25 4.87
CA PRO A 8 -2.30 2.85 5.46
C PRO A 8 -1.11 3.72 5.03
N HIS A 9 -1.22 4.43 3.90
CA HIS A 9 -0.15 5.28 3.40
C HIS A 9 -0.72 6.48 2.62
N PRO A 10 -0.14 7.70 2.69
CA PRO A 10 -0.69 8.88 2.02
C PRO A 10 -0.81 8.75 0.50
N ALA A 11 -0.02 7.88 -0.12
CA ALA A 11 -0.06 7.60 -1.55
C ALA A 11 -0.97 6.42 -1.94
N THR A 12 -1.95 6.08 -1.10
CA THR A 12 -2.94 5.03 -1.39
C THR A 12 -4.36 5.53 -1.14
N TYR A 13 -5.34 4.81 -1.69
CA TYR A 13 -6.76 5.05 -1.44
C TYR A 13 -7.56 3.75 -1.60
N TRP A 14 -8.66 3.62 -0.86
CA TRP A 14 -9.59 2.51 -1.01
C TRP A 14 -10.42 2.70 -2.27
N VAL A 15 -10.31 1.73 -3.20
CA VAL A 15 -11.24 1.61 -4.33
C VAL A 15 -12.53 0.96 -3.85
N ILE A 16 -12.39 -0.10 -3.05
CA ILE A 16 -13.46 -0.75 -2.30
C ILE A 16 -13.00 -0.79 -0.84
N PRO A 17 -13.66 -0.08 0.09
CA PRO A 17 -13.29 -0.04 1.51
C PRO A 17 -13.08 -1.44 2.11
N GLY A 18 -11.86 -1.74 2.54
CA GLY A 18 -11.51 -3.02 3.20
C GLY A 18 -11.31 -4.21 2.27
N GLU A 19 -11.54 -4.06 0.95
CA GLU A 19 -11.39 -5.16 -0.02
C GLU A 19 -10.32 -4.86 -1.08
N LEU A 20 -10.24 -3.62 -1.59
CA LEU A 20 -9.33 -3.26 -2.67
C LEU A 20 -8.71 -1.88 -2.45
N LEU A 21 -7.39 -1.87 -2.28
CA LEU A 21 -6.56 -0.68 -2.13
C LEU A 21 -5.72 -0.45 -3.40
N ALA A 22 -5.69 0.78 -3.90
CA ALA A 22 -4.80 1.19 -4.98
C ALA A 22 -3.78 2.23 -4.48
N GLY A 23 -2.60 2.28 -5.08
CA GLY A 23 -1.61 3.31 -4.77
C GLY A 23 -0.22 3.04 -5.32
N ALA A 24 0.74 3.82 -4.83
CA ALA A 24 2.15 3.73 -5.24
C ALA A 24 2.80 2.40 -4.81
N TYR A 25 3.90 2.06 -5.49
CA TYR A 25 4.74 0.91 -5.13
C TYR A 25 5.16 1.00 -3.64
N PRO A 26 4.94 -0.05 -2.84
CA PRO A 26 5.19 0.01 -1.40
C PRO A 26 6.67 -0.20 -1.02
N GLY A 27 7.51 -0.65 -1.96
CA GLY A 27 8.94 -0.82 -1.71
C GLY A 27 9.69 0.51 -1.58
N ASP A 28 10.92 0.44 -1.07
CA ASP A 28 11.83 1.57 -0.95
C ASP A 28 13.28 1.04 -0.90
N THR A 29 14.24 1.83 -1.39
CA THR A 29 15.67 1.51 -1.27
C THR A 29 16.15 1.59 0.17
N ASP A 30 15.46 2.38 1.00
CA ASP A 30 15.68 2.47 2.44
C ASP A 30 14.87 1.37 3.15
N PRO A 31 15.55 0.37 3.79
CA PRO A 31 14.87 -0.75 4.43
C PRO A 31 13.92 -0.34 5.55
N GLU A 32 14.20 0.75 6.27
CA GLU A 32 13.33 1.19 7.37
C GLU A 32 12.01 1.75 6.82
N LYS A 33 12.07 2.55 5.76
CA LYS A 33 10.89 3.07 5.08
C LYS A 33 10.07 1.95 4.43
N MET A 34 10.75 1.02 3.77
CA MET A 34 10.10 -0.15 3.18
C MET A 34 9.35 -0.95 4.25
N ASN A 35 10.01 -1.28 5.36
CA ASN A 35 9.38 -2.05 6.44
C ASN A 35 8.20 -1.30 7.07
N ALA A 36 8.31 0.02 7.28
CA ALA A 36 7.21 0.82 7.78
C ALA A 36 5.99 0.79 6.86
N ARG A 37 6.19 0.90 5.54
CA ARG A 37 5.11 0.80 4.53
C ARG A 37 4.49 -0.59 4.50
N LEU A 38 5.32 -1.64 4.49
CA LEU A 38 4.85 -3.03 4.45
C LEU A 38 4.06 -3.39 5.71
N ASN A 39 4.52 -2.99 6.89
CA ASN A 39 3.79 -3.20 8.15
C ASN A 39 2.44 -2.47 8.13
N ALA A 40 2.37 -1.23 7.64
CA ALA A 40 1.11 -0.50 7.53
C ALA A 40 0.09 -1.21 6.60
N LEU A 41 0.56 -1.83 5.51
CA LEU A 41 -0.30 -2.64 4.64
C LEU A 41 -0.81 -3.90 5.34
N LEU A 42 0.07 -4.59 6.09
CA LEU A 42 -0.31 -5.76 6.87
C LEU A 42 -1.33 -5.43 7.97
N ASP A 43 -1.11 -4.32 8.69
CA ASP A 43 -2.04 -3.84 9.72
C ASP A 43 -3.41 -3.46 9.15
N ALA A 44 -3.46 -3.05 7.87
CA ALA A 44 -4.70 -2.82 7.12
C ALA A 44 -5.33 -4.11 6.55
N GLY A 45 -4.76 -5.29 6.82
CA GLY A 45 -5.26 -6.59 6.38
C GLY A 45 -4.84 -7.01 4.97
N ILE A 46 -3.96 -6.24 4.30
CA ILE A 46 -3.50 -6.56 2.95
C ILE A 46 -2.45 -7.66 3.00
N HIS A 47 -2.75 -8.81 2.41
CA HIS A 47 -1.85 -9.97 2.33
C HIS A 47 -1.42 -10.32 0.89
N SER A 48 -1.86 -9.55 -0.10
CA SER A 48 -1.56 -9.79 -1.50
C SER A 48 -1.44 -8.48 -2.26
N VAL A 49 -0.41 -8.37 -3.11
CA VAL A 49 -0.11 -7.17 -3.90
C VAL A 49 0.03 -7.57 -5.36
N ILE A 50 -0.69 -6.88 -6.24
CA ILE A 50 -0.54 -6.98 -7.68
C ILE A 50 0.33 -5.81 -8.12
N ASN A 51 1.60 -6.09 -8.42
CA ASN A 51 2.51 -5.05 -8.90
C ASN A 51 2.25 -4.79 -10.39
N LEU A 52 1.94 -3.54 -10.73
CA LEU A 52 1.71 -3.07 -12.09
C LEU A 52 2.79 -2.10 -12.59
N VAL A 53 3.81 -1.85 -11.76
CA VAL A 53 4.94 -0.99 -12.10
C VAL A 53 5.76 -1.64 -13.20
N MET A 54 6.16 -0.86 -14.20
CA MET A 54 7.00 -1.36 -15.29
C MET A 54 8.43 -1.62 -14.79
N GLU A 55 9.14 -2.59 -15.39
CA GLU A 55 10.54 -2.89 -15.00
C GLU A 55 11.46 -1.67 -15.09
N GLU A 56 11.16 -0.74 -16.01
CA GLU A 56 11.91 0.49 -16.24
C GLU A 56 11.61 1.60 -15.19
N GLU A 57 10.55 1.44 -14.40
CA GLU A 57 10.16 2.35 -13.31
C GLU A 57 10.75 1.95 -11.95
N VAL A 58 11.52 0.86 -11.89
CA VAL A 58 12.23 0.48 -10.66
C VAL A 58 13.36 1.49 -10.41
N LEU A 59 13.16 2.33 -9.38
CA LEU A 59 14.09 3.36 -8.89
C LEU A 59 15.49 2.81 -8.56
#